data_AF-A0A7C4HIT9-F1
#
_entry.id   AF-A0A7C4HIT9-F1
#
_cell.length_a   1.000
_cell.length_b   1.000
_cell.length_c   1.000
_cell.angle_alpha   90.00
_cell.angle_beta   90.00
_cell.angle_gamma   90.00
#
_symmetry.space_group_name_H-M   'P 1'
#
loop_
_entity.id
_entity.type
_entity.pdbx_description
1 polymer ?
#
loop_
_entity_poly.entity_id
_entity_poly.type
_entity_poly.pdbx_seq_one_letter_code
_entity_poly.pdbx_strand_id
1 'polypeptide(L)'
;HASNFQTNTGNLLAEAAAVLSMLGFSVNNVATKKALENVDEATLTTLIFTISSAVLAPVAISELAAKISFPFMGRAPLTPIILAGIFLFAFLTVILPTYLLIDGLNYVSPTTAGLLLLSQPIFTMIFASALRVEYVAPLQVIGAIITILGIAIFRIKAPEKEEPSLKELRKEKEKPSPKNSSKQQ
;
A
#
# COMPACT_ATOMS: atom_id res chain seq x y z
N HIS A 1 -9.95 -24.43 33.27
CA HIS A 1 -8.57 -24.11 32.86
C HIS A 1 -8.56 -22.80 32.09
N ALA A 2 -8.27 -21.70 32.78
CA ALA A 2 -7.98 -20.42 32.14
C ALA A 2 -6.51 -20.49 31.68
N SER A 3 -6.29 -20.72 30.39
CA SER A 3 -4.95 -20.68 29.81
C SER A 3 -4.47 -19.23 29.82
N ASN A 4 -3.46 -18.99 30.62
CA ASN A 4 -2.60 -17.82 30.66
C ASN A 4 -2.54 -17.11 29.29
N PHE A 5 -3.17 -15.94 29.20
CA PHE A 5 -2.89 -14.95 28.18
C PHE A 5 -1.48 -14.42 28.47
N GLN A 6 -0.46 -15.23 28.16
CA GLN A 6 0.90 -14.72 28.01
C GLN A 6 0.85 -13.84 26.76
N THR A 7 0.50 -12.57 26.95
CA THR A 7 1.01 -11.51 26.10
C THR A 7 2.52 -11.60 26.22
N ASN A 8 3.11 -12.36 25.30
CA ASN A 8 4.48 -12.17 24.90
C ASN A 8 4.53 -10.71 24.47
N THR A 9 4.88 -9.82 25.41
CA THR A 9 4.96 -8.38 25.17
C THR A 9 5.93 -8.22 24.03
N GLY A 10 5.39 -8.05 22.83
CA GLY A 10 6.15 -7.66 21.67
C GLY A 10 6.96 -6.45 22.09
N ASN A 11 8.23 -6.41 21.67
CA ASN A 11 9.11 -5.30 21.95
C ASN A 11 8.34 -3.98 21.71
N LEU A 12 8.08 -3.20 22.76
CA LEU A 12 7.26 -1.97 22.71
C LEU A 12 7.73 -1.02 21.59
N LEU A 13 9.03 -1.05 21.28
CA LEU A 13 9.63 -0.31 20.18
C LEU A 13 9.11 -0.77 18.81
N ALA A 14 8.91 -2.07 18.60
CA ALA A 14 8.36 -2.62 17.37
C ALA A 14 6.88 -2.27 17.20
N GLU A 15 6.11 -2.32 18.29
CA GLU A 15 4.70 -1.90 18.29
C GLU A 15 4.58 -0.40 18.00
N ALA A 16 5.41 0.43 18.64
CA ALA A 16 5.47 1.86 18.39
C ALA A 16 5.89 2.18 16.94
N ALA A 17 6.89 1.47 16.40
CA ALA A 17 7.30 1.62 15.00
C ALA A 17 6.18 1.24 14.03
N ALA A 18 5.43 0.16 14.32
CA ALA A 18 4.27 -0.23 13.52
C ALA A 18 3.19 0.86 13.54
N VAL A 19 2.85 1.41 14.71
CA VAL A 19 1.86 2.51 14.82
C VAL A 19 2.33 3.76 14.06
N LEU A 20 3.60 4.14 14.19
CA LEU A 20 4.17 5.27 13.45
C LEU A 20 4.08 5.06 11.93
N SER A 21 4.34 3.83 11.47
CA SER A 21 4.18 3.51 10.04
C SER A 21 2.73 3.70 9.58
N MET A 22 1.74 3.31 10.39
CA MET A 22 0.31 3.45 10.06
C MET A 22 -0.12 4.92 10.00
N LEU A 23 0.46 5.79 10.82
CA LEU A 23 0.26 7.24 10.69
C LEU A 23 0.80 7.74 9.33
N GLY A 24 2.00 7.28 8.94
CA GLY A 24 2.57 7.56 7.63
C GLY A 24 1.67 7.11 6.47
N PHE A 25 1.16 5.87 6.52
CA PHE A 25 0.23 5.35 5.52
C PHE A 25 -1.09 6.13 5.47
N SER A 26 -1.59 6.59 6.61
CA SER A 26 -2.82 7.39 6.68
C SER A 26 -2.64 8.76 6.02
N VAL A 27 -1.52 9.45 6.30
CA VAL A 27 -1.15 10.70 5.64
C VAL A 27 -0.96 10.47 4.14
N ASN A 28 -0.29 9.38 3.76
CA ASN A 28 -0.05 9.01 2.37
C ASN A 28 -1.36 8.90 1.56
N ASN A 29 -2.39 8.25 2.10
CA ASN A 29 -3.67 8.09 1.38
C ASN A 29 -4.35 9.44 1.10
N VAL A 30 -4.33 10.37 2.07
CA VAL A 30 -4.90 11.71 1.91
C VAL A 30 -4.07 12.56 0.94
N ALA A 31 -2.74 12.56 1.11
CA ALA A 31 -1.83 13.31 0.25
C ALA A 31 -1.88 12.81 -1.21
N THR A 32 -1.92 11.50 -1.41
CA THR A 32 -2.07 10.86 -2.72
C THR A 32 -3.37 11.28 -3.38
N LYS A 33 -4.51 11.21 -2.67
CA LYS A 33 -5.80 11.67 -3.20
C LYS A 33 -5.72 13.12 -3.67
N LYS A 34 -5.05 13.99 -2.90
CA LYS A 34 -4.87 15.40 -3.27
C LYS A 34 -3.96 15.56 -4.49
N ALA A 35 -2.89 14.78 -4.59
CA ALA A 35 -1.99 14.79 -5.74
C ALA A 35 -2.69 14.31 -7.03
N LEU A 36 -3.59 13.32 -6.92
CA LEU A 36 -4.38 12.79 -8.03
C LEU A 36 -5.34 13.80 -8.69
N GLU A 37 -5.60 14.94 -8.03
CA GLU A 37 -6.35 16.04 -8.66
C GLU A 37 -5.59 16.68 -9.83
N ASN A 38 -4.25 16.56 -9.84
CA ASN A 38 -3.37 17.26 -10.79
C ASN A 38 -2.40 16.32 -11.53
N VAL A 39 -2.18 15.10 -11.03
CA VAL A 39 -1.24 14.13 -11.59
C VAL A 39 -1.96 12.80 -11.76
N ASP A 40 -1.71 12.08 -12.86
CA ASP A 40 -2.28 10.75 -13.03
C ASP A 40 -1.62 9.69 -12.12
N GLU A 41 -2.36 8.62 -11.89
CA GLU A 41 -1.95 7.52 -11.02
C GLU A 41 -0.64 6.85 -11.43
N ALA A 42 -0.36 6.72 -12.73
CA ALA A 42 0.86 6.06 -13.23
C ALA A 42 2.08 6.96 -13.02
N THR A 43 1.96 8.25 -13.35
CA THR A 43 3.00 9.25 -13.10
C THR A 43 3.28 9.37 -11.61
N LEU A 44 2.23 9.46 -10.78
CA LEU A 44 2.38 9.59 -9.32
C LEU A 44 3.07 8.37 -8.71
N THR A 45 2.66 7.16 -9.12
CA THR A 45 3.29 5.91 -8.68
C THR A 45 4.78 5.89 -9.08
N THR A 46 5.09 6.27 -10.32
CA THR A 46 6.47 6.33 -10.83
C THR A 46 7.32 7.31 -10.03
N LEU A 47 6.79 8.51 -9.73
CA LEU A 47 7.48 9.51 -8.93
C LEU A 47 7.77 9.00 -7.50
N ILE A 48 6.78 8.40 -6.85
CA ILE A 48 6.94 7.84 -5.50
C ILE A 48 8.08 6.82 -5.46
N PHE A 49 8.10 5.85 -6.38
CA PHE A 49 9.14 4.82 -6.40
C PHE A 49 10.50 5.35 -6.85
N THR A 50 10.53 6.32 -7.76
CA THR A 50 11.79 6.94 -8.21
C THR A 50 12.45 7.73 -7.09
N ILE A 51 11.68 8.58 -6.39
CA ILE A 51 12.17 9.35 -5.26
C ILE A 51 12.58 8.41 -4.12
N SER A 52 11.75 7.41 -3.79
CA SER A 52 12.08 6.44 -2.74
C SER A 52 13.36 5.66 -3.04
N SER A 53 13.54 5.24 -4.30
CA SER A 53 14.76 4.58 -4.76
C SER A 53 15.98 5.49 -4.61
N ALA A 54 15.88 6.75 -5.04
CA ALA A 54 16.98 7.72 -4.93
C ALA A 54 17.35 8.02 -3.46
N VAL A 55 16.36 8.13 -2.57
CA VAL A 55 16.56 8.39 -1.14
C VAL A 55 17.19 7.18 -0.45
N LEU A 56 16.79 5.96 -0.81
CA LEU A 56 17.32 4.73 -0.21
C LEU A 56 18.65 4.28 -0.83
N ALA A 57 18.99 4.74 -2.03
CA ALA A 57 20.19 4.32 -2.76
C ALA A 57 21.49 4.45 -1.94
N PRO A 58 21.77 5.55 -1.21
CA PRO A 58 23.01 5.67 -0.44
C PRO A 58 23.14 4.58 0.63
N VAL A 59 22.05 4.29 1.35
CA VAL A 59 22.00 3.25 2.39
C VAL A 59 22.16 1.88 1.75
N ALA A 60 21.34 1.57 0.75
CA ALA A 60 21.34 0.27 0.08
C ALA A 60 22.69 -0.06 -0.60
N ILE A 61 23.30 0.92 -1.27
CA ILE A 61 24.61 0.76 -1.91
C ILE A 61 25.70 0.58 -0.85
N SER A 62 25.67 1.33 0.25
CA SER A 62 26.67 1.20 1.33
C SER A 62 26.62 -0.18 2.00
N GLU A 63 25.43 -0.71 2.27
CA GLU A 63 25.28 -2.06 2.82
C GLU A 63 25.68 -3.14 1.83
N LEU A 64 25.34 -2.97 0.54
CA LEU A 64 25.73 -3.91 -0.50
C LEU A 64 27.25 -3.93 -0.68
N ALA A 65 27.90 -2.76 -0.70
CA ALA A 65 29.35 -2.65 -0.78
C ALA A 65 30.05 -3.27 0.44
N ALA A 66 29.52 -3.06 1.65
CA ALA A 66 30.04 -3.67 2.87
C ALA A 66 29.92 -5.21 2.84
N LYS A 67 28.79 -5.75 2.35
CA LYS A 67 28.56 -7.19 2.20
C LYS A 67 29.42 -7.83 1.10
N ILE A 68 29.77 -7.09 0.05
CA ILE A 68 30.68 -7.55 -1.02
C ILE A 68 32.15 -7.53 -0.54
N SER A 69 32.50 -6.60 0.34
CA SER A 69 33.88 -6.38 0.80
C SER A 69 34.35 -7.35 1.89
N PHE A 70 33.45 -7.98 2.66
CA PHE A 70 33.80 -8.99 3.68
C PHE A 70 33.76 -10.42 3.10
N PRO A 71 34.89 -11.13 2.94
CA PRO A 71 34.96 -12.35 2.13
C PRO A 71 34.69 -13.67 2.88
N PHE A 72 33.98 -13.69 4.01
CA PHE A 72 34.06 -14.85 4.92
C PHE A 72 32.86 -15.79 5.08
N MET A 73 31.68 -15.60 4.46
CA MET A 73 30.64 -16.63 4.56
C MET A 73 29.64 -16.58 3.39
N GLY A 74 29.60 -17.66 2.60
CA GLY A 74 28.50 -18.07 1.71
C GLY A 74 27.77 -16.95 0.96
N ARG A 75 28.31 -16.54 -0.20
CA ARG A 75 27.59 -15.66 -1.14
C ARG A 75 26.22 -16.27 -1.46
N ALA A 76 25.12 -15.57 -1.16
CA ALA A 76 23.90 -15.78 -1.93
C ALA A 76 24.25 -15.37 -3.37
N PRO A 77 24.30 -16.31 -4.32
CA PRO A 77 24.70 -15.94 -5.67
C PRO A 77 23.60 -15.04 -6.23
N LEU A 78 23.93 -13.81 -6.62
CA LEU A 78 23.01 -12.93 -7.37
C LEU A 78 22.84 -13.49 -8.79
N THR A 79 22.29 -14.70 -8.88
CA THR A 79 22.00 -15.35 -10.15
C THR A 79 20.88 -14.58 -10.84
N PRO A 80 20.82 -14.62 -12.19
CA PRO A 80 19.70 -14.04 -12.93
C PRO A 80 18.33 -14.55 -12.45
N ILE A 81 18.26 -15.80 -11.97
CA ILE A 81 17.04 -16.41 -11.42
C ILE A 81 16.62 -15.72 -10.11
N ILE A 82 17.56 -15.49 -9.20
CA ILE A 82 17.28 -14.78 -7.94
C ILE A 82 16.88 -13.33 -8.21
N LEU A 83 17.56 -12.66 -9.15
CA LEU A 83 17.20 -11.29 -9.55
C LEU A 83 15.80 -11.22 -10.17
N ALA A 84 15.46 -12.16 -11.05
CA ALA A 84 14.11 -12.28 -11.61
C ALA A 84 13.07 -12.57 -10.53
N GLY A 85 13.40 -13.41 -9.54
CA GLY A 85 12.55 -13.70 -8.39
C GLY A 85 12.30 -12.47 -7.52
N ILE A 86 13.35 -11.70 -7.19
CA ILE A 86 13.25 -10.44 -6.44
C ILE A 86 12.41 -9.42 -7.22
N PHE A 87 12.66 -9.29 -8.53
CA PHE A 87 11.90 -8.38 -9.39
C PHE A 87 10.41 -8.73 -9.40
N LEU A 88 10.08 -10.00 -9.65
CA LEU A 88 8.69 -10.45 -9.69
C LEU A 88 8.01 -10.29 -8.33
N PHE A 89 8.71 -10.61 -7.25
CA PHE A 89 8.21 -10.43 -5.89
C PHE A 89 7.94 -8.96 -5.58
N ALA A 90 8.89 -8.07 -5.84
CA ALA A 90 8.73 -6.63 -5.62
C ALA A 90 7.59 -6.05 -6.48
N PHE A 91 7.47 -6.50 -7.73
CA PHE A 91 6.39 -6.06 -8.61
C PHE A 91 5.01 -6.49 -8.07
N LEU A 92 4.84 -7.77 -7.73
CA LEU A 92 3.54 -8.32 -7.32
C LEU A 92 3.11 -7.90 -5.92
N THR A 93 4.06 -7.67 -5.01
CA THR A 93 3.75 -7.40 -3.59
C THR A 93 3.81 -5.92 -3.23
N VAL A 94 4.53 -5.09 -4.00
CA VAL A 94 4.73 -3.68 -3.69
C VAL A 94 4.22 -2.78 -4.80
N ILE A 95 4.76 -2.89 -6.02
CA ILE A 95 4.46 -1.94 -7.11
C ILE A 95 3.00 -2.05 -7.56
N LEU A 96 2.56 -3.27 -7.89
CA LEU A 96 1.20 -3.51 -8.37
C LEU A 96 0.14 -3.17 -7.31
N PRO A 97 0.22 -3.62 -6.05
CA PRO A 97 -0.75 -3.25 -5.02
C PRO A 97 -0.77 -1.74 -4.74
N THR A 98 0.40 -1.08 -4.74
CA THR A 98 0.48 0.38 -4.55
C THR A 98 -0.19 1.11 -5.70
N TYR A 99 0.07 0.70 -6.95
CA TYR A 99 -0.59 1.27 -8.12
C TYR A 99 -2.10 1.09 -8.05
N LEU A 100 -2.60 -0.10 -7.71
CA LEU A 100 -4.03 -0.37 -7.57
C LEU A 100 -4.69 0.44 -6.44
N LEU A 101 -3.96 0.68 -5.34
CA LEU A 101 -4.44 1.54 -4.26
C LEU A 101 -4.55 3.00 -4.72
N ILE A 102 -3.51 3.52 -5.38
CA ILE A 102 -3.49 4.88 -5.94
C ILE A 102 -4.61 5.03 -6.98
N ASP A 103 -4.78 4.04 -7.85
CA ASP A 103 -5.86 4.01 -8.83
C ASP A 103 -7.24 4.02 -8.16
N GLY A 104 -7.43 3.17 -7.15
CA GLY A 104 -8.66 3.11 -6.35
C GLY A 104 -9.02 4.45 -5.71
N LEU A 105 -8.03 5.23 -5.27
CA LEU A 105 -8.25 6.57 -4.74
C LEU A 105 -8.82 7.56 -5.78
N ASN A 106 -8.83 7.25 -7.08
CA ASN A 106 -9.61 8.06 -8.04
C ASN A 106 -11.13 7.89 -7.88
N TYR A 107 -11.57 6.78 -7.31
CA TYR A 107 -12.97 6.36 -7.25
C TYR A 107 -13.55 6.43 -5.83
N VAL A 108 -12.73 6.29 -4.80
CA VAL A 108 -13.19 6.31 -3.40
C VAL A 108 -12.51 7.41 -2.57
N SER A 109 -13.09 7.72 -1.41
CA SER A 109 -12.47 8.62 -0.44
C SER A 109 -11.25 7.98 0.25
N PRO A 110 -10.29 8.76 0.75
CA PRO A 110 -9.17 8.23 1.55
C PRO A 110 -9.64 7.43 2.78
N THR A 111 -10.74 7.85 3.40
CA THR A 111 -11.36 7.14 4.53
C THR A 111 -11.89 5.78 4.10
N THR A 112 -12.62 5.73 2.97
CA THR A 112 -13.13 4.47 2.42
C THR A 112 -11.99 3.52 2.04
N ALA A 113 -10.95 4.02 1.38
CA ALA A 113 -9.75 3.22 1.06
C ALA A 113 -9.08 2.69 2.34
N GLY A 114 -8.91 3.54 3.37
CA GLY A 114 -8.37 3.14 4.66
C GLY A 114 -9.17 2.04 5.35
N LEU A 115 -10.51 2.10 5.30
CA LEU A 115 -11.36 1.04 5.84
C LEU A 115 -11.24 -0.26 5.07
N LEU A 116 -11.15 -0.21 3.74
CA LEU A 116 -10.93 -1.41 2.94
C LEU A 116 -9.57 -2.05 3.26
N LEU A 117 -8.54 -1.25 3.56
CA LEU A 117 -7.25 -1.75 4.03
C LEU A 117 -7.33 -2.46 5.39
N LEU A 118 -8.36 -2.22 6.21
CA LEU A 118 -8.60 -3.01 7.43
C LEU A 118 -8.96 -4.47 7.14
N SER A 119 -9.24 -4.84 5.90
CA SER A 119 -9.35 -6.24 5.48
C SER A 119 -8.00 -6.94 5.31
N GLN A 120 -6.88 -6.20 5.25
CA GLN A 120 -5.54 -6.76 5.06
C GLN A 120 -5.16 -7.84 6.10
N PRO A 121 -5.45 -7.70 7.41
CA PRO A 121 -5.15 -8.76 8.39
C PRO A 121 -5.88 -10.07 8.08
N ILE A 122 -7.06 -10.02 7.45
CA ILE A 122 -7.84 -11.19 7.07
C ILE A 122 -7.14 -11.94 5.93
N PHE A 123 -6.73 -11.21 4.89
CA PHE A 123 -5.95 -11.78 3.80
C PHE A 123 -4.59 -12.30 4.29
N THR A 124 -3.95 -11.56 5.20
CA THR A 124 -2.68 -11.97 5.82
C THR A 124 -2.85 -13.30 6.55
N MET A 125 -3.88 -13.44 7.38
CA MET A 125 -4.21 -14.68 8.08
C MET A 125 -4.46 -15.85 7.10
N ILE A 126 -5.22 -15.62 6.03
CA ILE A 126 -5.47 -16.64 4.99
C ILE A 126 -4.17 -17.08 4.33
N PHE A 127 -3.32 -16.15 3.90
CA PHE A 127 -2.05 -16.47 3.24
C PHE A 127 -1.06 -17.10 4.21
N ALA A 128 -0.96 -16.61 5.44
CA ALA A 128 -0.08 -17.16 6.46
C ALA A 128 -0.48 -18.61 6.80
N SER A 129 -1.78 -18.90 6.88
CA SER A 129 -2.28 -20.27 7.02
C SER A 129 -1.97 -21.13 5.80
N ALA A 130 -2.22 -20.62 4.58
CA ALA A 130 -2.02 -21.36 3.34
C ALA A 130 -0.55 -21.71 3.10
N LEU A 131 0.35 -20.79 3.46
CA LEU A 131 1.80 -20.97 3.38
C LEU A 131 2.39 -21.68 4.60
N ARG A 132 1.56 -22.12 5.55
CA ARG A 132 1.95 -22.80 6.80
C ARG A 132 2.97 -22.01 7.64
N VAL A 133 2.87 -20.68 7.60
CA VAL A 133 3.66 -19.78 8.44
C VAL A 133 3.15 -19.85 9.88
N GLU A 134 1.83 -19.93 10.07
CA GLU A 134 1.20 -20.01 11.40
C GLU A 134 -0.13 -20.79 11.35
N TYR A 135 -0.59 -21.25 12.52
CA TYR A 135 -1.88 -21.89 12.69
C TYR A 135 -2.96 -20.85 13.04
N VAL A 136 -4.06 -20.85 12.29
CA VAL A 136 -5.18 -19.95 12.55
C VAL A 136 -6.03 -20.49 13.70
N ALA A 137 -6.06 -19.74 14.80
CA ALA A 137 -6.91 -20.08 15.94
C ALA A 137 -8.38 -19.75 15.63
N PRO A 138 -9.36 -20.55 16.11
CA PRO A 138 -10.78 -20.25 15.91
C PRO A 138 -11.19 -18.83 16.36
N LEU A 139 -10.55 -18.30 17.41
CA LEU A 139 -10.80 -16.94 17.89
C LEU A 139 -10.33 -15.86 16.91
N GLN A 140 -9.27 -16.10 16.13
CA GLN A 140 -8.83 -15.18 15.07
C GLN A 140 -9.86 -15.12 13.93
N VAL A 141 -10.51 -16.25 13.62
CA VAL A 141 -11.61 -16.29 12.64
C VAL A 141 -12.79 -15.44 13.11
N ILE A 142 -13.16 -15.54 14.39
CA ILE A 142 -14.20 -14.68 14.98
C ILE A 142 -13.79 -13.21 14.88
N GLY A 143 -12.54 -12.87 15.19
CA GLY A 143 -12.00 -11.52 15.04
C GLY A 143 -12.09 -11.01 13.60
N ALA A 144 -11.75 -11.84 12.60
CA ALA A 144 -11.87 -11.51 11.20
C ALA A 144 -13.32 -11.22 10.79
N ILE A 145 -14.29 -12.01 11.25
CA ILE A 145 -15.72 -11.78 11.01
C ILE A 145 -16.16 -10.44 11.62
N ILE A 146 -15.76 -10.16 12.86
CA ILE A 146 -16.07 -8.87 13.53
C ILE A 146 -15.50 -7.70 12.74
N THR A 147 -14.27 -7.79 12.24
CA THR A 147 -13.65 -6.76 11.40
C THR A 147 -14.45 -6.51 10.12
N ILE A 148 -14.89 -7.56 9.42
CA ILE A 148 -15.71 -7.43 8.20
C ILE A 148 -17.03 -6.71 8.53
N LEU A 149 -17.70 -7.12 9.61
CA LEU A 149 -18.94 -6.49 10.05
C LEU A 149 -18.73 -5.02 10.43
N GLY A 150 -17.63 -4.70 11.12
CA GLY A 150 -17.26 -3.32 11.47
C GLY A 150 -17.07 -2.44 10.24
N ILE A 151 -16.36 -2.94 9.21
CA ILE A 151 -16.20 -2.25 7.93
C ILE A 151 -17.56 -2.02 7.26
N ALA A 152 -18.41 -3.05 7.20
CA ALA A 152 -19.74 -2.97 6.60
C ALA A 152 -20.62 -1.92 7.30
N ILE A 153 -20.65 -1.93 8.64
CA ILE A 153 -21.41 -0.96 9.45
C ILE A 153 -20.89 0.46 9.21
N PHE A 154 -19.57 0.66 9.17
CA PHE A 154 -18.98 1.98 8.96
C PHE A 154 -19.46 2.59 7.63
N ARG A 155 -19.58 1.77 6.57
CA ARG A 155 -20.01 2.25 5.25
C ARG A 155 -21.47 2.70 5.19
N ILE A 156 -22.35 2.22 6.07
CA ILE A 156 -23.79 2.55 6.04
C ILE A 156 -24.05 4.05 6.24
N LYS A 157 -23.17 4.77 6.94
CA LYS A 157 -23.41 6.17 7.33
C LYS A 157 -22.61 7.20 6.52
N ALA A 158 -21.65 6.77 5.71
CA ALA A 158 -20.85 7.70 4.90
C ALA A 158 -21.67 8.10 3.66
N PRO A 159 -22.02 9.38 3.45
CA PRO A 159 -22.54 9.82 2.17
C PRO A 159 -21.41 9.64 1.15
N GLU A 160 -21.50 8.57 0.37
CA GLU A 160 -20.73 8.38 -0.85
C GLU A 160 -21.25 9.46 -1.79
N LYS A 161 -20.61 10.63 -1.78
CA LYS A 161 -20.88 11.60 -2.83
C LYS A 161 -20.51 10.91 -4.13
N GLU A 162 -21.47 10.76 -5.02
CA GLU A 162 -21.25 10.49 -6.45
C GLU A 162 -20.56 11.73 -7.07
N GLU A 163 -19.41 12.12 -6.52
CA GLU A 163 -18.52 13.08 -7.14
C GLU A 163 -17.91 12.36 -8.37
N PRO A 164 -17.91 13.01 -9.55
CA PRO A 164 -17.27 12.45 -10.73
C PRO A 164 -15.85 12.01 -10.37
N SER A 165 -15.43 10.86 -10.88
CA SER A 165 -14.10 10.34 -10.59
C SER A 165 -13.05 11.39 -10.99
N LEU A 166 -11.92 11.44 -10.26
CA LEU A 166 -10.87 12.41 -10.58
C LEU A 166 -10.37 12.23 -12.03
N LYS A 167 -10.48 11.02 -12.59
CA LYS A 167 -10.19 10.74 -14.01
C LYS A 167 -11.16 11.44 -14.96
N GLU A 168 -12.46 11.46 -14.66
CA GLU A 168 -13.46 12.16 -15.47
C GLU A 168 -13.24 13.68 -15.41
N LEU A 169 -12.98 14.23 -14.22
CA LEU A 169 -12.70 15.65 -14.05
C LEU A 169 -11.43 16.09 -14.79
N ARG A 170 -10.38 15.26 -14.78
CA ARG A 170 -9.15 15.52 -15.54
C ARG A 170 -9.39 15.49 -17.05
N LYS A 171 -10.09 14.48 -17.56
CA LYS A 171 -10.47 14.39 -18.98
C LYS A 171 -11.32 15.59 -19.44
N GLU A 172 -12.17 16.13 -18.57
CA GLU A 172 -12.95 17.33 -18.87
C GLU A 172 -12.08 18.59 -18.94
N LYS A 173 -11.11 18.76 -18.03
CA LYS A 173 -10.14 19.87 -18.06
C LYS A 173 -9.25 19.85 -19.29
N GLU A 174 -8.95 18.67 -19.84
CA GLU A 174 -8.12 18.49 -21.04
C GLU A 174 -8.86 18.79 -22.35
N LYS A 175 -10.20 18.88 -22.34
CA LYS A 175 -10.95 19.25 -23.55
C LYS A 175 -10.67 20.72 -23.92
N PRO A 176 -10.36 21.02 -25.20
CA PRO A 176 -10.14 22.39 -25.63
C PRO A 176 -11.42 23.22 -25.42
N SER A 177 -11.27 24.38 -24.77
CA SER A 177 -12.39 25.29 -24.50
C SER A 177 -13.06 25.73 -25.81
N PRO A 178 -14.40 25.67 -25.93
CA PRO A 178 -15.13 25.99 -27.16
C PRO A 178 -15.07 27.48 -27.58
N LYS A 179 -14.23 28.30 -26.95
CA LYS A 179 -14.22 29.76 -27.11
C LYS A 179 -13.28 30.32 -28.17
N ASN A 180 -12.56 29.47 -28.93
CA ASN A 180 -11.60 29.93 -29.94
C ASN A 180 -12.04 29.74 -31.41
N SER A 181 -13.23 29.20 -31.67
CA SER A 181 -13.73 28.93 -33.03
C SER A 181 -14.60 30.05 -33.62
N SER A 182 -14.85 31.15 -32.90
CA SER A 182 -15.69 32.27 -33.37
C SER A 182 -14.93 33.58 -33.66
N LYS A 183 -13.60 33.54 -33.75
CA LYS A 183 -12.76 34.70 -34.18
C LYS A 183 -12.00 34.47 -35.49
N GLN A 184 -12.33 33.41 -36.23
CA GLN A 184 -11.82 33.17 -37.57
C GLN A 184 -12.98 32.89 -38.51
N GLN A 185 -13.78 33.92 -38.81
CA GLN A 185 -14.57 34.05 -40.03
C GLN A 185 -15.05 35.49 -40.16
#